data_AF-A0AAJ6D420-F1
#
_entry.id   AF-A0AAJ6D420-F1
#
_cell.length_a   1.000
_cell.length_b   1.000
_cell.length_c   1.000
_cell.angle_alpha   90.00
_cell.angle_beta   90.00
_cell.angle_gamma   90.00
#
_symmetry.space_group_name_H-M   'P 1'
#
loop_
_entity.id
_entity.type
_entity.pdbx_description
1 polymer ?
#
loop_
_entity_poly.entity_id
_entity_poly.type
_entity_poly.pdbx_seq_one_letter_code
_entity_poly.pdbx_strand_id
1 'polypeptide(L)'
;MVEKKDDKLTREESGEKGGEATAKSHDKDFYEKIGKKGGEATAKSHDKDFYQENGEKGGQKGGEATAKSHGKDFYEKIGKKGGEATAKSHDKDFYQENGEKGGQKGGEATAKSHGKDFYEKIGKKGGKATAKSHGEN
;
A
#
# COMPACT_ATOMS: atom_id res chain seq x y z
N MET A 1 32.06 29.79 54.69
CA MET A 1 30.71 29.41 54.20
C MET A 1 30.88 28.41 53.07
N VAL A 2 30.22 27.26 53.13
CA VAL A 2 30.22 26.27 52.03
C VAL A 2 28.95 26.49 51.24
N GLU A 3 29.08 26.93 49.98
CA GLU A 3 27.97 26.96 49.02
C GLU A 3 27.51 25.52 48.77
N LYS A 4 26.27 25.22 49.16
CA LYS A 4 25.54 24.07 48.61
C LYS A 4 25.12 24.45 47.21
N LYS A 5 25.82 23.92 46.20
CA LYS A 5 25.29 23.89 44.84
C LYS A 5 24.13 22.89 44.84
N ASP A 6 22.91 23.38 44.68
CA ASP A 6 21.76 22.55 44.41
C ASP A 6 22.00 21.82 43.07
N ASP A 7 22.33 20.53 43.13
CA ASP A 7 22.38 19.63 41.96
C ASP A 7 20.96 19.45 41.39
N LYS A 8 20.50 20.48 40.68
CA LYS A 8 19.18 20.52 40.05
C LYS A 8 19.28 19.79 38.71
N LEU A 9 18.77 18.56 38.68
CA LEU A 9 18.68 17.77 37.45
C LEU A 9 17.99 18.55 36.34
N THR A 10 18.46 18.40 35.11
CA THR A 10 17.79 18.96 33.94
C THR A 10 16.44 18.28 33.74
N ARG A 11 15.56 18.91 32.94
CA ARG A 11 14.25 18.36 32.62
C ARG A 11 14.35 17.02 31.89
N GLU A 12 15.36 16.90 31.02
CA GLU A 12 15.63 15.66 30.26
C GLU A 12 16.10 14.55 31.19
N GLU A 13 17.11 14.82 32.04
CA GLU A 13 17.61 13.83 33.02
C GLU A 13 16.52 13.42 34.03
N SER A 14 15.65 14.35 34.42
CA SER A 14 14.51 14.04 35.28
C SER A 14 13.49 13.15 34.58
N GLY A 15 13.25 13.39 33.29
CA GLY A 15 12.35 12.57 32.46
C GLY A 15 12.91 11.16 32.24
N GLU A 16 14.20 11.05 31.95
CA GLU A 16 14.90 9.78 31.78
C GLU A 16 14.87 8.95 33.07
N LYS A 17 15.26 9.55 34.22
CA LYS A 17 15.19 8.87 35.53
C LYS A 17 13.78 8.43 35.89
N GLY A 18 12.76 9.23 35.56
CA GLY A 18 11.36 8.86 35.77
C GLY A 18 10.93 7.69 34.89
N GLY A 19 11.36 7.68 33.62
CA GLY A 19 11.13 6.59 32.68
C GLY A 19 11.79 5.29 33.13
N GLU A 20 13.06 5.35 33.55
CA GLU A 20 13.79 4.19 34.07
C GLU A 20 13.17 3.63 35.35
N ALA A 21 12.76 4.49 36.28
CA ALA A 21 12.10 4.06 37.50
C ALA A 21 10.79 3.33 37.20
N THR A 22 10.00 3.87 36.27
CA THR A 22 8.74 3.26 35.80
C THR A 22 8.99 1.92 35.11
N ALA A 23 10.03 1.82 34.26
CA ALA A 23 10.40 0.58 33.57
C ALA A 23 10.89 -0.52 34.53
N LYS A 24 11.51 -0.14 35.65
CA LYS A 24 11.94 -1.08 36.70
C LYS A 24 10.78 -1.52 37.60
N SER A 25 9.73 -0.71 37.76
CA SER A 25 8.63 -0.98 38.70
C SER A 25 7.40 -1.63 38.07
N HIS A 26 7.33 -1.73 36.75
CA HIS A 26 6.14 -2.20 36.04
C HIS A 26 6.44 -3.33 35.05
N ASP A 27 5.46 -4.23 34.91
CA ASP A 27 5.52 -5.39 34.04
C ASP A 27 4.82 -5.12 32.69
N LYS A 28 4.82 -6.13 31.82
CA LYS A 28 4.20 -6.07 30.50
C LYS A 28 2.71 -5.68 30.57
N ASP A 29 1.99 -6.24 31.54
CA ASP A 29 0.55 -6.01 31.71
C ASP A 29 0.21 -4.55 32.02
N PHE A 30 1.07 -3.88 32.80
CA PHE A 30 0.96 -2.44 33.02
C PHE A 30 1.07 -1.65 31.71
N TYR A 31 2.07 -1.94 30.88
CA TYR A 31 2.28 -1.26 29.60
C TYR A 31 1.14 -1.52 28.60
N GLU A 32 0.65 -2.75 28.53
CA GLU A 32 -0.52 -3.11 27.73
C GLU A 32 -1.76 -2.33 28.17
N LYS A 33 -1.99 -2.23 29.48
CA LYS A 33 -3.14 -1.50 30.04
C LYS A 33 -3.09 -0.01 29.74
N ILE A 34 -1.94 0.64 29.88
CA ILE A 34 -1.81 2.07 29.56
C ILE A 34 -1.88 2.32 28.05
N GLY A 35 -1.32 1.42 27.22
CA GLY A 35 -1.43 1.48 25.77
C GLY A 35 -2.89 1.35 25.32
N LYS A 36 -3.63 0.39 25.87
CA LYS A 36 -5.07 0.22 25.61
C LYS A 36 -5.88 1.44 26.00
N LYS A 37 -5.64 2.01 27.19
CA LYS A 37 -6.32 3.25 27.62
C LYS A 37 -6.03 4.43 26.70
N GLY A 38 -4.77 4.58 26.25
CA GLY A 38 -4.41 5.60 25.27
C GLY A 38 -5.14 5.42 23.96
N GLY A 39 -5.13 4.21 23.40
CA GLY A 39 -5.85 3.88 22.17
C GLY A 39 -7.36 4.10 22.27
N GLU A 40 -7.99 3.69 23.38
CA GLU A 40 -9.43 3.93 23.61
C GLU A 40 -9.77 5.43 23.74
N ALA A 41 -8.91 6.22 24.37
CA ALA A 41 -9.09 7.67 24.46
C ALA A 41 -9.03 8.31 23.07
N THR A 42 -8.01 7.96 22.27
CA THR A 42 -7.87 8.42 20.88
C THR A 42 -9.07 7.97 20.01
N ALA A 43 -9.54 6.74 20.17
CA ALA A 43 -10.71 6.23 19.44
C ALA A 43 -12.02 6.95 19.82
N LYS A 44 -12.13 7.47 21.04
CA LYS A 44 -13.29 8.26 21.48
C LYS A 44 -13.21 9.73 21.06
N SER A 45 -12.01 10.30 20.95
CA SER A 45 -11.82 11.72 20.64
C SER A 45 -11.73 12.02 19.15
N HIS A 46 -11.48 11.01 18.31
CA HIS A 46 -11.28 11.18 16.88
C HIS A 46 -12.32 10.43 16.06
N ASP A 47 -12.71 11.04 14.95
CA ASP A 47 -13.65 10.51 13.99
C ASP A 47 -12.94 9.69 12.90
N LYS A 48 -13.73 9.18 11.94
CA LYS A 48 -13.23 8.39 10.83
C LYS A 48 -12.21 9.16 9.98
N ASP A 49 -12.43 10.46 9.80
CA ASP A 49 -11.63 11.32 8.94
C ASP A 49 -10.20 11.46 9.49
N PHE A 50 -10.04 11.57 10.80
CA PHE A 50 -8.73 11.54 11.45
C PHE A 50 -7.91 10.28 11.13
N TYR A 51 -8.54 9.11 11.15
CA TYR A 51 -7.85 7.85 10.83
C TYR A 51 -7.54 7.72 9.35
N GLN A 52 -8.44 8.20 8.48
CA GLN A 52 -8.20 8.24 7.04
C GLN A 52 -7.02 9.15 6.70
N GLU A 53 -7.01 10.38 7.22
CA GLU A 53 -5.93 11.33 6.98
C GLU A 53 -4.57 10.80 7.48
N ASN A 54 -4.54 10.19 8.67
CA ASN A 54 -3.32 9.57 9.20
C ASN A 54 -2.87 8.37 8.36
N GLY A 55 -3.81 7.55 7.90
CA GLY A 55 -3.54 6.42 7.00
C GLY A 55 -2.99 6.88 5.66
N GLU A 56 -3.57 7.92 5.05
CA GLU A 56 -3.12 8.51 3.80
C GLU A 56 -1.73 9.11 3.94
N LYS A 57 -1.49 9.94 4.97
CA LYS A 57 -0.17 10.52 5.24
C LYS A 57 0.89 9.46 5.50
N GLY A 58 0.54 8.44 6.29
CA GLY A 58 1.44 7.31 6.58
C GLY A 58 1.76 6.51 5.33
N GLY A 59 0.74 6.17 4.53
CA GLY A 59 0.88 5.47 3.26
C GLY A 59 1.72 6.24 2.24
N GLN A 60 1.48 7.54 2.10
CA GLN A 60 2.25 8.41 1.21
C GLN A 60 3.73 8.45 1.63
N LYS A 61 4.02 8.70 2.91
CA LYS A 61 5.40 8.73 3.42
C LYS A 61 6.10 7.39 3.26
N GLY A 62 5.42 6.29 3.56
CA GLY A 62 5.96 4.93 3.39
C GLY A 62 6.24 4.60 1.92
N GLY A 63 5.32 4.96 1.03
CA GLY A 63 5.48 4.80 -0.41
C GLY A 63 6.65 5.64 -0.96
N GLU A 64 6.77 6.90 -0.55
CA GLU A 64 7.86 7.79 -0.96
C GLU A 64 9.22 7.30 -0.44
N ALA A 65 9.28 6.84 0.82
CA ALA A 65 10.50 6.26 1.38
C ALA A 65 10.93 5.03 0.59
N THR A 66 9.99 4.14 0.26
CA THR A 66 10.24 2.93 -0.54
C THR A 66 10.71 3.30 -1.95
N ALA A 67 10.06 4.25 -2.60
CA ALA A 67 10.44 4.70 -3.94
C ALA A 67 11.83 5.36 -3.98
N LYS A 68 12.22 6.03 -2.89
CA LYS A 68 13.57 6.61 -2.74
C LYS A 68 14.64 5.56 -2.47
N SER A 69 14.33 4.51 -1.71
CA SER A 69 15.31 3.50 -1.29
C SER A 69 15.43 2.31 -2.25
N HIS A 70 14.47 2.10 -3.15
CA HIS A 70 14.43 0.93 -4.02
C HIS A 70 14.43 1.28 -5.51
N GLY A 71 15.30 0.62 -6.26
CA GLY A 71 15.37 0.71 -7.72
C GLY A 71 14.45 -0.27 -8.44
N LYS A 72 14.55 -0.29 -9.78
CA LYS A 72 13.72 -1.10 -10.69
C LYS A 72 13.67 -2.60 -10.30
N ASP A 73 14.80 -3.20 -9.97
CA ASP A 73 14.91 -4.62 -9.66
C ASP A 73 14.06 -5.05 -8.45
N PHE A 74 13.86 -4.15 -7.49
CA PHE A 74 12.97 -4.40 -6.36
C PHE A 74 11.52 -4.55 -6.82
N TYR A 75 11.05 -3.63 -7.66
CA TYR A 75 9.69 -3.65 -8.20
C TYR A 75 9.46 -4.85 -9.12
N GLU A 76 10.45 -5.21 -9.95
CA GLU A 76 10.40 -6.41 -10.77
C GLU A 76 10.31 -7.68 -9.91
N LYS A 77 11.09 -7.77 -8.83
CA LYS A 77 11.07 -8.91 -7.92
C LYS A 77 9.74 -9.06 -7.19
N ILE A 78 9.16 -7.97 -6.66
CA ILE A 78 7.85 -8.05 -5.99
C ILE A 78 6.72 -8.33 -6.99
N GLY A 79 6.80 -7.79 -8.20
CA GLY A 79 5.86 -8.08 -9.28
C GLY A 79 5.90 -9.55 -9.70
N LYS A 80 7.10 -10.11 -9.88
CA LYS A 80 7.31 -11.54 -10.18
C LYS A 80 6.74 -12.43 -9.07
N LYS A 81 7.03 -12.11 -7.80
CA LYS A 81 6.47 -12.86 -6.66
C LYS A 81 4.94 -12.81 -6.62
N GLY A 82 4.35 -11.65 -6.86
CA GLY A 82 2.89 -11.50 -6.95
C GLY A 82 2.30 -12.35 -8.07
N GLY A 83 2.89 -12.29 -9.27
CA GLY A 83 2.48 -13.10 -10.41
C GLY A 83 2.59 -14.60 -10.16
N GLU A 84 3.70 -15.06 -9.56
CA GLU A 84 3.89 -16.48 -9.19
C GLU A 84 2.90 -16.94 -8.12
N ALA A 85 2.57 -16.09 -7.14
CA ALA A 85 1.58 -16.41 -6.12
C ALA A 85 0.19 -16.59 -6.76
N THR A 86 -0.22 -15.65 -7.62
CA THR A 86 -1.47 -15.75 -8.39
C THR A 86 -1.50 -17.00 -9.26
N ALA A 87 -0.42 -17.30 -9.98
CA ALA A 87 -0.35 -18.47 -10.86
C ALA A 87 -0.42 -19.80 -10.09
N LYS A 88 0.01 -19.82 -8.83
CA LYS A 88 -0.10 -21.00 -7.96
C LYS A 88 -1.50 -21.16 -7.34
N SER A 89 -2.19 -20.06 -7.09
CA SER A 89 -3.49 -20.06 -6.41
C SER A 89 -4.69 -20.13 -7.35
N HIS A 90 -4.49 -19.89 -8.65
CA HIS A 90 -5.56 -19.79 -9.63
C HIS A 90 -5.38 -20.75 -10.80
N ASP A 91 -6.51 -21.26 -11.27
CA ASP A 91 -6.60 -22.17 -12.40
C ASP A 91 -6.81 -21.41 -13.72
N LYS A 92 -6.96 -22.17 -14.80
CA LYS A 92 -7.18 -21.62 -16.13
C LYS A 92 -8.46 -20.78 -16.21
N ASP A 93 -9.51 -21.17 -15.49
CA ASP A 93 -10.82 -20.53 -15.54
C ASP A 93 -10.76 -19.12 -14.97
N PHE A 94 -9.99 -18.90 -13.89
CA PHE A 94 -9.70 -17.57 -13.36
C PHE A 94 -9.09 -16.63 -14.41
N TYR A 95 -8.12 -17.11 -15.20
CA TYR A 95 -7.49 -16.29 -16.24
C TYR A 95 -8.42 -16.03 -17.41
N GLN A 96 -9.23 -17.02 -17.79
CA GLN A 96 -10.22 -16.87 -18.85
C GLN A 96 -11.30 -15.84 -18.46
N GLU A 97 -11.86 -15.94 -17.26
CA GLU A 97 -12.87 -15.00 -16.76
C GLU A 97 -12.32 -13.56 -16.71
N ASN A 98 -11.08 -13.38 -16.24
CA ASN A 98 -10.43 -12.07 -16.25
C ASN A 98 -10.20 -11.53 -17.67
N GLY A 99 -9.80 -12.40 -18.60
CA GLY A 99 -9.66 -12.06 -20.02
C GLY A 99 -10.97 -11.63 -20.65
N GLU A 100 -12.05 -12.38 -20.42
CA GLU A 100 -13.40 -12.07 -20.90
C GLU A 100 -13.92 -10.74 -20.34
N LYS A 101 -13.81 -10.54 -19.02
CA LYS A 101 -14.18 -9.27 -18.36
C LYS A 101 -13.37 -8.09 -18.91
N GLY A 102 -12.06 -8.28 -19.10
CA GLY A 102 -11.19 -7.26 -19.68
C GLY A 102 -11.58 -6.91 -21.11
N GLY A 103 -11.84 -7.93 -21.93
CA GLY A 103 -12.30 -7.77 -23.32
C GLY A 103 -13.65 -7.06 -23.42
N GLN A 104 -14.62 -7.44 -22.58
CA GLN A 104 -15.93 -6.79 -22.53
C GLN A 104 -15.81 -5.31 -22.13
N LYS A 105 -15.10 -5.00 -21.05
CA LYS A 105 -14.92 -3.61 -20.60
C LYS A 105 -14.17 -2.76 -21.62
N GLY A 106 -13.11 -3.30 -22.23
CA GLY A 106 -12.37 -2.62 -23.29
C GLY A 106 -13.22 -2.39 -24.54
N GLY A 107 -14.02 -3.39 -24.92
CA GLY A 107 -14.96 -3.29 -26.04
C GLY A 107 -16.05 -2.23 -25.81
N GLU A 108 -16.64 -2.22 -24.62
CA GLU A 108 -17.66 -1.25 -24.23
C GLU A 108 -17.11 0.18 -24.17
N ALA A 109 -15.93 0.37 -23.57
CA ALA A 109 -15.26 1.68 -23.56
C ALA A 109 -14.97 2.18 -24.98
N THR A 110 -14.53 1.29 -25.87
CA THR A 110 -14.31 1.60 -27.29
C THR A 110 -15.62 1.96 -27.98
N ALA A 111 -16.70 1.22 -27.74
CA ALA A 111 -18.00 1.44 -28.37
C ALA A 111 -18.65 2.76 -27.95
N LYS A 112 -18.43 3.17 -26.69
CA LYS A 112 -18.89 4.48 -26.18
C LYS A 112 -18.12 5.66 -26.77
N SER A 113 -16.87 5.47 -27.14
CA SER A 113 -15.97 6.54 -27.58
C SER A 113 -15.79 6.63 -29.10
N HIS A 114 -16.13 5.58 -29.84
CA HIS A 114 -15.84 5.49 -31.27
C HIS A 114 -17.06 5.07 -32.09
N GLY A 115 -17.28 5.77 -33.21
CA GLY A 115 -18.34 5.48 -34.17
C GLY A 115 -18.00 4.36 -35.15
N LYS A 116 -18.93 4.10 -36.07
CA LYS A 116 -18.86 3.01 -37.07
C LYS A 116 -17.55 2.96 -37.87
N ASP A 117 -17.03 4.11 -38.28
CA ASP A 117 -15.81 4.22 -39.11
C ASP A 117 -14.56 3.65 -38.40
N PHE A 118 -14.50 3.75 -37.07
CA PHE A 118 -13.44 3.17 -36.28
C PHE A 118 -13.47 1.64 -36.34
N TYR A 119 -14.67 1.05 -36.17
CA TYR A 119 -14.87 -0.39 -36.24
C TYR A 119 -14.58 -0.96 -37.63
N GLU A 120 -14.95 -0.25 -38.70
CA GLU A 120 -14.58 -0.63 -40.07
C GLU A 120 -13.05 -0.61 -40.28
N LYS A 121 -12.36 0.39 -39.73
CA LYS A 121 -10.90 0.50 -39.84
C LYS A 121 -10.17 -0.61 -39.11
N ILE A 122 -10.57 -0.95 -37.89
CA ILE A 122 -9.96 -2.06 -37.14
C ILE A 122 -10.31 -3.42 -37.77
N GLY A 123 -11.53 -3.59 -38.30
CA GLY A 123 -11.93 -4.80 -39.02
C GLY A 123 -11.10 -5.02 -40.29
N LYS A 124 -10.88 -3.97 -41.09
CA LYS A 124 -9.99 -4.03 -42.27
C LYS A 124 -8.54 -4.36 -41.90
N LYS A 125 -8.03 -3.83 -40.79
CA LYS A 125 -6.67 -4.15 -40.30
C LYS A 125 -6.56 -5.59 -39.80
N GLY A 126 -7.55 -6.06 -39.03
CA GLY A 126 -7.62 -7.44 -38.54
C GLY A 126 -7.69 -8.45 -39.67
N GLY A 127 -8.56 -8.22 -40.67
CA GLY A 127 -8.67 -9.09 -41.84
C GLY A 127 -7.41 -9.16 -42.70
N LYS A 128 -6.64 -8.06 -42.82
CA LYS A 128 -5.34 -8.06 -43.50
C LYS A 128 -4.28 -8.85 -42.73
N ALA A 129 -4.32 -8.83 -41.39
CA ALA A 129 -3.38 -9.56 -40.56
C ALA A 129 -3.60 -11.08 -40.65
N THR A 130 -4.85 -11.55 -40.63
CA THR A 130 -5.19 -12.97 -40.79
C THR A 130 -4.95 -13.49 -42.20
N ALA A 131 -5.15 -12.67 -43.23
CA ALA A 131 -4.82 -13.03 -44.61
C ALA A 131 -3.30 -13.20 -44.83
N LYS A 132 -2.47 -12.41 -44.14
CA LYS A 132 -1.01 -12.54 -44.21
C LYS A 132 -0.49 -13.77 -43.46
N SER A 133 -1.13 -14.17 -42.35
CA SER A 133 -0.71 -15.34 -41.58
C SER A 133 -1.10 -16.70 -42.20
N HIS A 134 -2.01 -16.70 -43.17
CA HIS A 134 -2.44 -17.92 -43.90
C HIS A 134 -1.95 -17.96 -45.36
N GLY A 135 -1.17 -16.96 -45.79
CA GLY A 135 -0.65 -16.85 -47.15
C GLY A 135 0.81 -17.31 -47.32
N GLU A 136 1.48 -17.70 -46.24
CA GLU A 136 2.84 -18.25 -46.26
C GLU A 136 2.77 -19.70 -45.75
N ASN A 137 2.78 -20.65 -46.68
CA ASN A 137 2.96 -22.08 -46.47
C ASN A 137 4.05 -22.55 -47.44
#